data_AF-A0A2I0HFS7-F1
#
_entry.id   AF-A0A2I0HFS7-F1
#
_cell.length_a   1.000
_cell.length_b   1.000
_cell.length_c   1.000
_cell.angle_alpha   90.00
_cell.angle_beta   90.00
_cell.angle_gamma   90.00
#
_symmetry.space_group_name_H-M   'P 1'
#
loop_
_entity.id
_entity.type
_entity.pdbx_description
1 polymer ?
#
loop_
_entity_poly.entity_id
_entity_poly.type
_entity_poly.pdbx_seq_one_letter_code
_entity_poly.pdbx_strand_id
1 'polypeptide(L)'
;MARTKQTARKSTGGKAPRKQLATKAARKSAPATGGVKKPHRFRPGTVALREIRKYQKSTELLIRKLPFQRLVREIAQDFKTDL
;
A
#
# COMPACT_ATOMS: atom_id res chain seq x y z
N MET A 1 -12.45 -24.01 -44.88
CA MET A 1 -11.26 -23.19 -44.55
C MET A 1 -11.69 -21.73 -44.44
N ALA A 2 -11.81 -21.20 -43.22
CA ALA A 2 -12.29 -19.84 -42.98
C ALA A 2 -11.09 -18.87 -42.93
N ARG A 3 -11.07 -17.88 -43.83
CA ARG A 3 -10.04 -16.85 -43.90
C ARG A 3 -10.24 -15.82 -42.79
N THR A 4 -9.48 -15.92 -41.70
CA THR A 4 -9.46 -14.89 -40.65
C THR A 4 -8.65 -13.68 -41.15
N LYS A 5 -9.34 -12.62 -41.58
CA LYS A 5 -8.69 -11.33 -41.87
C LYS A 5 -8.22 -10.70 -40.55
N GLN A 6 -6.91 -10.54 -40.40
CA GLN A 6 -6.31 -9.76 -39.32
C GLN A 6 -6.52 -8.28 -39.63
N THR A 7 -7.39 -7.59 -38.88
CA THR A 7 -7.53 -6.13 -39.00
C THR A 7 -6.49 -5.46 -38.12
N ALA A 8 -5.68 -4.57 -38.71
CA ALA A 8 -4.70 -3.78 -37.98
C ALA A 8 -5.40 -2.93 -36.90
N ARG A 9 -5.10 -3.21 -35.63
CA ARG A 9 -5.56 -2.41 -34.50
C ARG A 9 -4.75 -1.12 -34.48
N LYS A 10 -5.34 -0.01 -34.91
CA LYS A 10 -4.71 1.32 -34.79
C LYS A 10 -4.45 1.61 -33.31
N SER A 11 -3.17 1.71 -32.93
CA SER A 11 -2.74 2.23 -31.64
C SER A 11 -2.73 3.75 -31.69
N THR A 12 -3.81 4.40 -31.25
CA THR A 12 -3.73 5.81 -30.85
C THR A 12 -3.44 5.85 -29.36
N GLY A 13 -2.15 5.75 -29.04
CA GLY A 13 -1.62 6.29 -27.80
C GLY A 13 -1.51 7.81 -27.91
N GLY A 14 -1.85 8.53 -26.84
CA GLY A 14 -1.64 9.96 -26.71
C GLY A 14 -2.90 10.80 -26.81
N LYS A 15 -3.28 11.42 -25.68
CA LYS A 15 -4.32 12.45 -25.58
C LYS A 15 -3.92 13.67 -26.44
N ALA A 16 -4.87 14.26 -27.15
CA ALA A 16 -4.67 15.51 -27.89
C ALA A 16 -4.30 16.69 -26.97
N PRO A 17 -3.52 17.69 -27.44
CA PRO A 17 -3.15 18.87 -26.64
C PRO A 17 -4.40 19.73 -26.40
N ARG A 18 -4.81 19.87 -25.13
CA ARG A 18 -5.99 20.62 -24.72
C ARG A 18 -5.55 21.97 -24.14
N LYS A 19 -6.15 23.07 -24.65
CA LYS A 19 -6.00 24.43 -24.10
C LYS A 19 -6.20 24.44 -22.58
N GLN A 20 -5.34 25.17 -21.86
CA GLN A 20 -5.33 25.26 -20.41
C GLN A 20 -6.66 25.84 -19.88
N LEU A 21 -7.38 25.00 -19.15
CA LEU A 21 -8.37 25.38 -18.14
C LEU A 21 -8.01 24.53 -16.91
N ALA A 22 -7.90 25.20 -15.76
CA ALA A 22 -7.33 24.67 -14.52
C ALA A 22 -7.71 23.20 -14.25
N THR A 23 -6.72 22.30 -14.28
CA THR A 23 -6.95 20.87 -14.06
C THR A 23 -7.01 20.58 -12.57
N LYS A 24 -8.23 20.56 -12.02
CA LYS A 24 -8.52 19.81 -10.79
C LYS A 24 -8.07 18.37 -11.02
N ALA A 25 -7.11 17.88 -10.23
CA ALA A 25 -6.59 16.52 -10.36
C ALA A 25 -7.67 15.50 -9.97
N ALA A 26 -8.54 15.16 -10.92
CA ALA A 26 -9.43 14.02 -10.83
C ALA A 26 -8.55 12.75 -10.83
N ARG A 27 -8.17 12.29 -9.64
CA ARG A 27 -7.59 10.95 -9.46
C ARG A 27 -8.59 9.97 -10.08
N LYS A 28 -8.13 9.11 -10.99
CA LYS A 28 -8.94 8.06 -11.62
C LYS A 28 -9.58 7.18 -10.54
N SER A 29 -10.83 7.46 -10.20
CA SER A 29 -11.70 6.53 -9.50
C SER A 29 -12.92 6.28 -10.38
N ALA A 30 -13.09 4.99 -10.72
CA ALA A 30 -14.19 4.35 -11.45
C ALA A 30 -14.27 4.57 -12.98
N PRO A 31 -14.32 3.49 -13.78
CA PRO A 31 -15.01 3.53 -15.06
C PRO A 31 -16.51 3.70 -14.81
N ALA A 32 -17.13 4.70 -15.42
CA ALA A 32 -18.57 4.73 -15.60
C ALA A 32 -18.95 3.55 -16.52
N THR A 33 -19.87 2.70 -16.07
CA THR A 33 -20.32 1.43 -16.68
C THR A 33 -19.32 0.26 -16.57
N GLY A 34 -19.62 -0.67 -15.66
CA GLY A 34 -18.83 -1.88 -15.39
C GLY A 34 -18.37 -1.94 -13.93
N GLY A 35 -18.81 -2.98 -13.19
CA GLY A 35 -18.62 -3.13 -11.75
C GLY A 35 -17.20 -2.81 -11.26
N VAL A 36 -17.11 -2.15 -10.10
CA VAL A 36 -15.85 -1.77 -9.46
C VAL A 36 -14.94 -2.99 -9.36
N LYS A 37 -13.73 -2.91 -9.92
CA LYS A 37 -12.72 -3.96 -9.76
C LYS A 37 -12.51 -4.21 -8.27
N LYS A 38 -12.67 -5.46 -7.83
CA LYS A 38 -12.44 -5.84 -6.43
C LYS A 38 -11.04 -5.37 -6.00
N PRO A 39 -10.91 -4.76 -4.81
CA PRO A 39 -9.59 -4.45 -4.27
C PRO A 39 -8.71 -5.70 -4.22
N HIS A 40 -7.45 -5.55 -4.59
CA HIS A 40 -6.49 -6.65 -4.49
C HIS A 40 -6.24 -7.00 -3.02
N ARG A 41 -6.41 -8.27 -2.65
CA ARG A 41 -6.10 -8.80 -1.32
C ARG A 41 -5.05 -9.90 -1.46
N PHE A 42 -3.98 -9.80 -0.67
CA PHE A 42 -2.97 -10.86 -0.59
C PHE A 42 -3.55 -12.14 0.03
N ARG A 43 -3.01 -13.28 -0.37
CA ARG A 43 -3.34 -14.57 0.25
C ARG A 43 -2.92 -14.56 1.73
N PRO A 44 -3.64 -15.30 2.61
CA PRO A 44 -3.18 -15.50 3.98
C PRO A 44 -1.74 -16.04 3.96
N GLY A 45 -0.91 -15.56 4.90
CA GLY A 45 0.52 -15.91 4.97
C GLY A 45 1.46 -15.05 4.11
N THR A 46 1.00 -14.46 3.00
CA THR A 46 1.88 -13.65 2.13
C THR A 46 2.41 -12.39 2.82
N VAL A 47 1.60 -11.74 3.66
CA VAL A 47 2.04 -10.56 4.43
C VAL A 47 2.91 -10.99 5.62
N ALA A 48 2.53 -12.06 6.33
CA ALA A 48 3.29 -12.59 7.46
C ALA A 48 4.74 -12.98 7.06
N LEU A 49 4.92 -13.72 5.96
CA LEU A 49 6.27 -14.10 5.47
C LEU A 49 7.11 -12.87 5.09
N ARG A 50 6.47 -11.80 4.61
CA ARG A 50 7.16 -10.55 4.27
C ARG A 50 7.61 -9.80 5.52
N GLU A 51 6.76 -9.77 6.55
CA GLU A 51 7.06 -9.17 7.85
C GLU A 51 8.17 -9.93 8.58
N ILE A 52 8.14 -11.27 8.61
CA ILE A 52 9.20 -12.11 9.18
C ILE A 52 10.55 -11.78 8.52
N ARG A 53 10.60 -11.78 7.18
CA ARG A 53 11.84 -11.44 6.44
C ARG A 53 12.30 -10.00 6.71
N LYS A 54 11.37 -9.05 6.86
CA LYS A 54 11.69 -7.66 7.19
C LYS A 54 12.37 -7.57 8.56
N TYR A 55 11.75 -8.14 9.59
CA TYR A 55 12.24 -8.03 10.98
C TYR A 55 13.47 -8.88 11.27
N GLN A 56 13.69 -9.97 10.54
CA GLN A 56 14.95 -10.72 10.61
C GLN A 56 16.12 -9.97 9.96
N LYS A 57 15.85 -9.04 9.03
CA LYS A 57 16.88 -8.26 8.35
C LYS A 57 17.25 -6.98 9.12
N SER A 58 16.32 -6.38 9.84
CA SER A 58 16.55 -5.17 10.64
C SER A 58 16.82 -5.51 12.12
N THR A 59 17.30 -4.53 12.86
CA THR A 59 17.55 -4.62 14.32
C THR A 59 16.81 -3.52 15.09
N GLU A 60 15.74 -2.98 14.50
CA GLU A 60 14.93 -1.96 15.16
C GLU A 60 14.18 -2.52 16.37
N LEU A 61 14.00 -1.70 17.41
CA LEU A 61 13.21 -2.10 18.57
C LEU A 61 11.75 -2.30 18.13
N LEU A 62 11.21 -3.50 18.41
CA LEU A 62 9.83 -3.85 18.06
C LEU A 62 8.80 -3.23 19.02
N ILE A 63 9.23 -2.85 20.22
CA ILE A 63 8.41 -2.19 21.23
C ILE A 63 8.72 -0.69 21.25
N ARG A 64 7.68 0.15 21.30
CA ARG A 64 7.83 1.61 21.35
C ARG A 64 8.53 2.05 22.64
N LYS A 65 9.46 2.99 22.53
CA LYS A 65 10.30 3.47 23.64
C LYS A 65 9.49 4.07 24.80
N LEU A 66 8.56 5.00 24.53
CA LEU A 66 7.83 5.72 25.61
C LEU A 66 6.92 4.81 26.45
N PRO A 67 6.08 3.94 25.88
CA PRO A 67 5.30 2.98 26.67
C PRO A 67 6.19 2.02 27.47
N PHE A 68 7.27 1.52 26.85
CA PHE A 68 8.22 0.63 27.54
C PHE A 68 8.93 1.34 28.70
N GLN A 69 9.35 2.60 28.51
CA GLN A 69 9.93 3.41 29.58
C GLN A 69 8.97 3.63 30.76
N ARG A 70 7.68 3.88 30.48
CA ARG A 70 6.68 4.03 31.55
C ARG A 70 6.54 2.74 32.35
N LEU A 71 6.47 1.59 31.68
CA LEU A 71 6.43 0.29 32.32
C LEU A 71 7.68 0.04 33.18
N VAL A 72 8.87 0.37 32.68
CA VAL A 72 10.11 0.24 33.46
C VAL A 72 10.06 1.09 34.73
N ARG A 73 9.54 2.33 34.66
CA ARG A 73 9.38 3.20 35.84
C ARG A 73 8.35 2.67 36.82
N GLU A 74 7.23 2.16 36.33
CA GLU A 74 6.18 1.54 37.16
C GLU A 74 6.76 0.39 37.98
N ILE A 75 7.47 -0.54 37.34
CA ILE A 75 8.11 -1.67 38.04
C ILE A 75 9.22 -1.19 38.98
N ALA A 76 10.05 -0.23 38.56
CA ALA A 76 11.14 0.26 39.39
C ALA A 76 10.65 0.93 40.69
N GLN A 77 9.51 1.63 40.62
CA GLN A 77 8.91 2.31 41.76
C GLN A 77 8.56 1.33 42.90
N ASP A 78 8.21 0.08 42.58
CA ASP A 78 7.90 -0.97 43.56
C ASP A 78 9.13 -1.40 44.37
N PHE A 79 10.35 -1.19 43.84
CA PHE A 79 11.61 -1.55 44.51
C PHE A 79 12.31 -0.35 45.15
N LYS A 80 12.28 0.81 44.49
CA LYS A 80 12.90 2.05 45.00
C LYS A 80 12.23 3.26 44.38
N THR A 81 11.69 4.14 45.23
CA THR A 81 10.79 5.23 44.84
C THR A 81 11.44 6.46 44.22
N ASP A 82 12.77 6.51 44.11
CA ASP A 82 13.56 7.69 43.73
C ASP A 82 14.51 7.39 42.54
N LEU A 83 14.02 6.60 41.57
CA LEU A 83 14.73 6.16 40.36
C LEU A 83 14.20 6.81 39.06
#